data_AF-A0AAX2I6V1-F1
#
_entry.id   AF-A0AAX2I6V1-F1
#
_cell.length_a   1.000
_cell.length_b   1.000
_cell.length_c   1.000
_cell.angle_alpha   90.00
_cell.angle_beta   90.00
_cell.angle_gamma   90.00
#
_symmetry.space_group_name_H-M   'P 1'
#
loop_
_entity.id
_entity.type
_entity.pdbx_description
1 polymer ?
#
loop_
_entity_poly.entity_id
_entity_poly.type
_entity_poly.pdbx_seq_one_letter_code
_entity_poly.pdbx_strand_id
1 'polypeptide(L)'
;MDKGYTKYGEWQTKYVKAPLIKTLWNQIGTYNNKVSMQCGNDQAPVGCVATAVGQFMAYYKKPTDFKGRKMHWDDMTKVDVGDMFSTIDNYSVGYNTTAKEDIQYLLAHLGDGDYLNMDYGCGGSGSTIYRAATTLASLGYPVRQTNYDGNLVTDLIKRNHPVYIRGRAIEKSHNFLGFNIYNTYNGHAWLIDGYVVMERNATTYSVVSCEEIDAITSSERKKIFFITTISV
;
A
#
# COMPACT_ATOMS: atom_id res chain seq x y z
N MET A 1 8.85 23.32 -42.70
CA MET A 1 7.57 23.28 -41.97
C MET A 1 7.91 23.27 -40.49
N ASP A 2 7.87 24.43 -39.86
CA ASP A 2 8.13 24.54 -38.42
C ASP A 2 7.01 23.84 -37.67
N LYS A 3 7.38 22.81 -36.90
CA LYS A 3 6.44 22.04 -36.10
C LYS A 3 6.11 22.88 -34.86
N GLY A 4 4.83 23.15 -34.64
CA GLY A 4 4.36 23.78 -33.41
C GLY A 4 4.89 23.09 -32.15
N TYR A 5 4.94 23.82 -31.03
CA TYR A 5 5.45 23.31 -29.75
C TYR A 5 4.42 23.49 -28.63
N THR A 6 4.56 22.69 -27.56
CA THR A 6 3.71 22.80 -26.37
C THR A 6 4.54 23.24 -25.18
N LYS A 7 4.14 24.34 -24.54
CA LYS A 7 4.70 24.82 -23.27
C LYS A 7 3.85 24.28 -22.12
N TYR A 8 4.51 23.65 -21.16
CA TYR A 8 3.88 23.16 -19.93
C TYR A 8 4.16 24.13 -18.78
N GLY A 9 3.13 24.47 -18.01
CA GLY A 9 3.30 25.10 -16.71
C GLY A 9 3.71 24.11 -15.63
N GLU A 10 4.02 24.64 -14.46
CA GLU A 10 4.32 23.83 -13.27
C GLU A 10 3.11 23.00 -12.82
N TRP A 11 3.39 21.82 -12.28
CA TRP A 11 2.35 21.05 -11.60
C TRP A 11 1.96 21.72 -10.30
N GLN A 12 0.66 21.86 -10.07
CA GLN A 12 0.09 22.39 -8.85
C GLN A 12 -0.82 21.36 -8.21
N THR A 13 -0.74 21.23 -6.87
CA THR A 13 -1.65 20.36 -6.12
C THR A 13 -3.05 20.96 -6.13
N LYS A 14 -4.00 20.24 -6.73
CA LYS A 14 -5.40 20.65 -6.78
C LYS A 14 -6.21 20.12 -5.60
N TYR A 15 -5.96 18.87 -5.23
CA TYR A 15 -6.73 18.18 -4.20
C TYR A 15 -5.90 17.09 -3.53
N VAL A 16 -6.10 16.91 -2.23
CA VAL A 16 -5.47 15.85 -1.44
C VAL A 16 -6.55 15.10 -0.67
N LYS A 17 -6.66 13.80 -0.93
CA LYS A 17 -7.31 12.85 -0.03
C LYS A 17 -6.23 12.24 0.86
N ALA A 18 -6.19 12.70 2.10
CA ALA A 18 -5.20 12.24 3.08
C ALA A 18 -5.34 10.72 3.36
N PRO A 19 -4.26 10.06 3.84
CA PRO A 19 -4.27 8.65 4.24
C PRO A 19 -5.44 8.31 5.16
N LEU A 20 -6.26 7.34 4.74
CA LEU A 20 -7.37 6.79 5.52
C LEU A 20 -6.85 5.97 6.69
N ILE A 21 -5.73 5.27 6.50
CA ILE A 21 -5.17 4.37 7.49
C ILE A 21 -4.30 5.18 8.43
N LYS A 22 -4.46 4.89 9.73
CA LYS A 22 -3.72 5.56 10.81
C LYS A 22 -2.69 4.68 11.47
N THR A 23 -2.54 3.44 11.06
CA THR A 23 -1.44 2.58 11.48
C THR A 23 -0.26 2.72 10.53
N LEU A 24 0.96 2.58 11.04
CA LEU A 24 2.17 2.37 10.25
C LEU A 24 2.93 1.19 10.87
N TRP A 25 2.39 -0.01 10.64
CA TRP A 25 2.97 -1.25 11.16
C TRP A 25 4.09 -1.77 10.27
N ASN A 26 5.08 -2.44 10.88
CA ASN A 26 6.26 -2.97 10.21
C ASN A 26 6.23 -4.52 10.14
N GLN A 27 7.19 -5.12 9.45
CA GLN A 27 7.35 -6.57 9.29
C GLN A 27 8.31 -7.19 10.33
N ILE A 28 9.23 -6.41 10.89
CA ILE A 28 10.34 -6.86 11.76
C ILE A 28 10.39 -6.06 13.07
N GLY A 29 11.41 -6.26 13.90
CA GLY A 29 11.61 -5.51 15.13
C GLY A 29 10.76 -6.08 16.24
N THR A 30 9.84 -5.31 16.81
CA THR A 30 8.93 -5.85 17.83
C THR A 30 7.68 -6.49 17.22
N TYR A 31 7.41 -6.30 15.93
CA TYR A 31 6.19 -6.79 15.27
C TYR A 31 6.20 -8.32 15.04
N ASN A 32 7.36 -8.91 14.79
CA ASN A 32 7.57 -10.34 14.51
C ASN A 32 7.86 -11.19 15.75
N ASN A 33 7.84 -10.62 16.96
CA ASN A 33 8.22 -11.35 18.19
C ASN A 33 7.41 -12.65 18.45
N LYS A 34 6.22 -12.78 17.86
CA LYS A 34 5.37 -13.99 17.98
C LYS A 34 5.42 -14.93 16.77
N VAL A 35 6.24 -14.63 15.76
CA VAL A 35 6.49 -15.55 14.65
C VAL A 35 7.31 -16.74 15.16
N SER A 36 6.93 -17.96 14.78
CA SER A 36 7.56 -19.18 15.30
C SER A 36 8.94 -19.46 14.68
N MET A 37 9.09 -19.17 13.38
CA MET A 37 10.34 -19.41 12.65
C MET A 37 11.45 -18.48 13.14
N GLN A 38 12.57 -19.07 13.57
CA GLN A 38 13.75 -18.36 14.04
C GLN A 38 14.75 -18.09 12.89
N CYS A 39 15.42 -16.94 12.97
CA CYS A 39 16.40 -16.42 12.03
C CYS A 39 17.60 -15.85 12.79
N GLY A 40 18.36 -16.74 13.43
CA GLY A 40 19.47 -16.37 14.30
C GLY A 40 18.97 -15.84 15.64
N ASN A 41 19.21 -14.56 15.92
CA ASN A 41 18.81 -13.89 17.17
C ASN A 41 17.46 -13.18 17.08
N ASP A 42 16.76 -13.30 15.95
CA ASP A 42 15.45 -12.70 15.69
C ASP A 42 14.56 -13.72 14.98
N GLN A 43 13.28 -13.42 14.83
CA GLN A 43 12.27 -14.22 14.14
C GLN A 43 12.21 -13.85 12.66
N ALA A 44 11.70 -14.75 11.83
CA ALA A 44 11.36 -14.39 10.45
C ALA A 44 10.39 -13.19 10.41
N PRO A 45 10.48 -12.29 9.41
CA PRO A 45 9.52 -11.19 9.27
C PRO A 45 8.08 -11.69 9.18
N VAL A 46 7.09 -10.92 9.66
CA VAL A 46 5.68 -11.33 9.53
C VAL A 46 5.19 -11.39 8.08
N GLY A 47 5.84 -10.64 7.18
CA GLY A 47 5.56 -10.60 5.74
C GLY A 47 4.58 -9.50 5.33
N CYS A 48 4.84 -8.89 4.16
CA CYS A 48 4.09 -7.72 3.67
C CYS A 48 2.59 -7.98 3.51
N VAL A 49 2.20 -9.21 3.19
CA VAL A 49 0.79 -9.60 3.08
C VAL A 49 0.11 -9.59 4.45
N ALA A 50 0.77 -10.09 5.50
CA ALA A 50 0.23 -10.06 6.86
C ALA A 50 0.15 -8.63 7.38
N THR A 51 1.17 -7.81 7.16
CA THR A 51 1.16 -6.41 7.58
C THR A 51 0.08 -5.60 6.86
N ALA A 52 -0.09 -5.77 5.54
CA ALA A 52 -1.15 -5.10 4.80
C ALA A 52 -2.55 -5.58 5.21
N VAL A 53 -2.77 -6.88 5.41
CA VAL A 53 -4.06 -7.39 5.89
C VAL A 53 -4.34 -6.91 7.32
N GLY A 54 -3.35 -6.93 8.21
CA GLY A 54 -3.47 -6.47 9.58
C GLY A 54 -3.85 -4.99 9.67
N GLN A 55 -3.18 -4.11 8.90
CA GLN A 55 -3.53 -2.69 8.87
C GLN A 55 -4.92 -2.44 8.25
N PHE A 56 -5.32 -3.23 7.26
CA PHE A 56 -6.67 -3.19 6.71
C PHE A 56 -7.72 -3.58 7.77
N MET A 57 -7.42 -4.61 8.57
CA MET A 57 -8.29 -5.02 9.68
C MET A 57 -8.37 -3.95 10.77
N ALA A 58 -7.25 -3.31 11.10
CA ALA A 58 -7.18 -2.23 12.07
C ALA A 58 -8.02 -1.01 11.64
N TYR A 59 -8.05 -0.69 10.34
CA TYR A 59 -8.90 0.37 9.80
C TYR A 59 -10.40 0.10 10.03
N TYR A 60 -10.86 -1.12 9.79
CA TYR A 60 -12.26 -1.50 9.98
C TYR A 60 -12.58 -1.96 11.41
N LYS A 61 -11.57 -2.14 12.26
CA LYS A 61 -11.66 -2.62 13.65
C LYS A 61 -12.47 -3.91 13.77
N LYS A 62 -12.21 -4.88 12.88
CA LYS A 62 -12.90 -6.18 12.90
C LYS A 62 -11.99 -7.36 12.50
N PRO A 63 -12.29 -8.59 12.95
CA PRO A 63 -13.36 -8.96 13.90
C PRO A 63 -13.04 -8.53 15.34
N THR A 64 -14.01 -8.62 16.25
CA THR A 64 -13.78 -8.36 17.69
C THR A 64 -12.83 -9.38 18.29
N ASP A 65 -12.93 -10.64 17.87
CA ASP A 65 -12.10 -11.75 18.32
C ASP A 65 -11.38 -12.38 17.13
N PHE A 66 -10.08 -12.57 17.25
CA PHE A 66 -9.24 -13.23 16.27
C PHE A 66 -8.55 -14.44 16.91
N LYS A 67 -8.82 -15.64 16.38
CA LYS A 67 -8.35 -16.93 16.93
C LYS A 67 -8.52 -17.09 18.44
N GLY A 68 -9.68 -16.65 18.96
CA GLY A 68 -10.01 -16.75 20.38
C GLY A 68 -9.39 -15.67 21.27
N ARG A 69 -8.69 -14.68 20.69
CA ARG A 69 -8.19 -13.50 21.39
C ARG A 69 -9.01 -12.27 21.02
N LYS A 70 -9.50 -11.54 22.02
CA LYS A 70 -10.12 -10.24 21.82
C LYS A 70 -9.11 -9.23 21.31
N MET A 71 -9.44 -8.50 20.25
CA MET A 71 -8.61 -7.46 19.64
C MET A 71 -9.01 -6.09 20.19
N HIS A 72 -8.11 -5.44 20.93
CA HIS A 72 -8.33 -4.11 21.50
C HIS A 72 -8.01 -3.03 20.46
N TRP A 73 -8.79 -3.00 19.37
CA TRP A 73 -8.51 -2.17 18.20
C TRP A 73 -8.27 -0.69 18.50
N ASP A 74 -9.01 -0.10 19.44
CA ASP A 74 -8.84 1.29 19.83
C ASP A 74 -7.47 1.57 20.46
N ASP A 75 -6.97 0.64 21.27
CA ASP A 75 -5.64 0.73 21.86
C ASP A 75 -4.55 0.43 20.83
N MET A 76 -4.76 -0.57 19.97
CA MET A 76 -3.83 -0.96 18.89
C MET A 76 -3.64 0.13 17.83
N THR A 77 -4.61 1.04 17.68
CA THR A 77 -4.63 2.09 16.65
C THR A 77 -4.49 3.49 17.24
N LYS A 78 -4.18 3.61 18.53
CA LYS A 78 -4.04 4.90 19.21
C LYS A 78 -2.86 5.68 18.65
N VAL A 79 -3.13 6.91 18.23
CA VAL A 79 -2.13 7.86 17.72
C VAL A 79 -1.82 8.86 18.84
N ASP A 80 -0.54 9.01 19.18
CA ASP A 80 -0.11 9.97 20.18
C ASP A 80 -0.20 11.41 19.67
N VAL A 81 -0.25 12.37 20.60
CA VAL A 81 -0.30 13.79 20.28
C VAL A 81 0.99 14.19 19.55
N GLY A 82 0.85 14.69 18.32
CA GLY A 82 1.97 15.09 17.47
C GLY A 82 2.37 14.03 16.43
N ASP A 83 1.88 12.80 16.57
CA ASP A 83 2.15 11.73 15.61
C ASP A 83 1.12 11.72 14.47
N MET A 84 1.57 11.31 13.29
CA MET A 84 0.69 11.12 12.13
C MET A 84 0.09 9.70 12.07
N PHE A 85 0.78 8.72 12.66
CA PHE A 85 0.41 7.32 12.63
C PHE A 85 0.66 6.65 13.98
N SER A 86 -0.14 5.62 14.28
CA SER A 86 0.02 4.66 15.35
C SER A 86 1.02 3.59 14.94
N THR A 87 2.06 3.41 15.74
CA THR A 87 3.04 2.34 15.59
C THR A 87 3.18 1.62 16.93
N ILE A 88 3.73 0.42 16.92
CA ILE A 88 3.97 -0.36 18.14
C ILE A 88 4.97 0.32 19.10
N ASP A 89 5.79 1.23 18.57
CA ASP A 89 6.84 1.93 19.31
C ASP A 89 6.37 3.31 19.84
N ASN A 90 5.18 3.77 19.45
CA ASN A 90 4.56 4.97 20.00
C ASN A 90 4.27 4.79 21.50
N TYR A 91 4.29 5.87 22.29
CA TYR A 91 4.11 5.82 23.74
C TYR A 91 2.80 5.12 24.13
N SER A 92 1.65 5.51 23.55
CA SER A 92 0.35 4.93 23.90
C SER A 92 0.24 3.43 23.62
N VAL A 93 0.89 2.94 22.57
CA VAL A 93 0.80 1.52 22.16
C VAL A 93 1.91 0.71 22.83
N GLY A 94 3.15 1.20 22.80
CA GLY A 94 4.33 0.51 23.31
C GLY A 94 4.31 0.27 24.82
N TYR A 95 3.72 1.19 25.60
CA TYR A 95 3.54 1.01 27.05
C TYR A 95 2.23 0.27 27.41
N ASN A 96 1.30 0.09 26.46
CA ASN A 96 0.15 -0.77 26.64
C ASN A 96 0.51 -2.19 26.20
N THR A 97 0.93 -3.02 27.15
CA THR A 97 1.36 -4.41 26.88
C THR A 97 0.29 -5.23 26.17
N THR A 98 -1.00 -4.97 26.44
CA THR A 98 -2.11 -5.66 25.76
C THR A 98 -2.19 -5.28 24.29
N ALA A 99 -2.16 -3.98 23.98
CA ALA A 99 -2.21 -3.49 22.60
C ALA A 99 -1.00 -3.97 21.78
N LYS A 100 0.20 -3.88 22.37
CA LYS A 100 1.43 -4.38 21.78
C LYS A 100 1.35 -5.88 21.46
N GLU A 101 0.89 -6.69 22.42
CA GLU A 101 0.72 -8.12 22.21
C GLU A 101 -0.37 -8.45 21.20
N ASP A 102 -1.46 -7.69 21.16
CA ASP A 102 -2.54 -7.89 20.18
C ASP A 102 -2.04 -7.67 18.75
N ILE A 103 -1.24 -6.64 18.51
CA ILE A 103 -0.62 -6.38 17.20
C ILE A 103 0.30 -7.55 16.82
N GLN A 104 1.20 -7.94 17.72
CA GLN A 104 2.12 -9.07 17.48
C GLN A 104 1.37 -10.37 17.22
N TYR A 105 0.31 -10.63 18.00
CA TYR A 105 -0.49 -11.85 17.89
C TYR A 105 -1.23 -11.87 16.57
N LEU A 106 -1.91 -10.77 16.22
CA LEU A 106 -2.61 -10.62 14.96
C LEU A 106 -1.67 -10.87 13.77
N LEU A 107 -0.53 -10.17 13.71
CA LEU A 107 0.37 -10.24 12.57
C LEU A 107 1.03 -11.61 12.41
N ALA A 108 1.45 -12.24 13.51
CA ALA A 108 2.01 -13.59 13.47
C ALA A 108 0.95 -14.62 13.04
N HIS A 109 -0.23 -14.60 13.65
CA HIS A 109 -1.25 -15.62 13.42
C HIS A 109 -2.09 -15.41 12.15
N LEU A 110 -2.06 -14.22 11.55
CA LEU A 110 -2.48 -14.06 10.15
C LEU A 110 -1.65 -14.94 9.22
N GLY A 111 -0.40 -15.25 9.57
CA GLY A 111 0.49 -16.12 8.80
C GLY A 111 0.15 -17.61 8.88
N ASP A 112 -0.72 -18.03 9.80
CA ASP A 112 -1.07 -19.44 9.99
C ASP A 112 -1.73 -20.06 8.74
N GLY A 113 -1.69 -21.39 8.65
CA GLY A 113 -2.13 -22.16 7.48
C GLY A 113 -3.62 -22.03 7.13
N ASP A 114 -4.46 -21.75 8.13
CA ASP A 114 -5.89 -21.46 7.99
C ASP A 114 -6.19 -20.06 7.43
N TYR A 115 -5.18 -19.19 7.37
CA TYR A 115 -5.26 -17.85 6.80
C TYR A 115 -4.26 -17.67 5.65
N LEU A 116 -3.23 -16.84 5.84
CA LEU A 116 -2.33 -16.47 4.76
C LEU A 116 -1.41 -17.61 4.36
N ASN A 117 -1.24 -18.64 5.20
CA ASN A 117 -0.33 -19.75 4.96
C ASN A 117 1.02 -19.22 4.48
N MET A 118 1.61 -18.38 5.33
CA MET A 118 2.82 -17.61 5.03
C MET A 118 4.00 -18.54 4.79
N ASP A 119 4.73 -18.30 3.71
CA ASP A 119 6.04 -18.89 3.46
C ASP A 119 7.07 -18.02 4.19
N TYR A 120 7.46 -18.45 5.40
CA TYR A 120 8.40 -17.72 6.23
C TYR A 120 9.83 -17.94 5.77
N GLY A 121 10.61 -16.86 5.70
CA GLY A 121 12.02 -16.91 5.35
C GLY A 121 12.80 -15.78 5.99
N CYS A 122 14.06 -16.03 6.33
CA CYS A 122 14.91 -15.03 7.00
C CYS A 122 15.24 -13.82 6.12
N GLY A 123 15.22 -13.98 4.80
CA GLY A 123 15.35 -12.87 3.85
C GLY A 123 14.03 -12.18 3.51
N GLY A 124 12.90 -12.65 4.07
CA GLY A 124 11.56 -12.16 3.78
C GLY A 124 10.53 -13.28 3.81
N SER A 125 9.30 -12.90 4.14
CA SER A 125 8.16 -13.82 4.23
C SER A 125 7.06 -13.43 3.24
N GLY A 126 6.50 -14.43 2.56
CA GLY A 126 5.63 -14.22 1.41
C GLY A 126 4.31 -14.99 1.46
N SER A 127 3.27 -14.38 0.91
CA SER A 127 2.01 -15.07 0.60
C SER A 127 1.44 -14.55 -0.72
N THR A 128 0.31 -15.09 -1.15
CA THR A 128 -0.33 -14.79 -2.43
C THR A 128 -1.51 -13.83 -2.28
N ILE A 129 -1.88 -13.16 -3.37
CA ILE A 129 -3.09 -12.34 -3.41
C ILE A 129 -4.35 -13.18 -3.19
N TYR A 130 -4.36 -14.43 -3.66
CA TYR A 130 -5.44 -15.38 -3.43
C TYR A 130 -5.62 -15.64 -1.93
N ARG A 131 -4.53 -15.92 -1.21
CA ARG A 131 -4.57 -16.13 0.25
C ARG A 131 -5.05 -14.89 0.99
N ALA A 132 -4.60 -13.69 0.60
CA ALA A 132 -5.11 -12.45 1.18
C ALA A 132 -6.62 -12.29 0.96
N ALA A 133 -7.11 -12.55 -0.26
CA ALA A 133 -8.52 -12.47 -0.60
C ALA A 133 -9.37 -13.48 0.18
N THR A 134 -8.93 -14.75 0.27
CA THR A 134 -9.65 -15.78 1.03
C THR A 134 -9.64 -15.51 2.53
N THR A 135 -8.53 -15.01 3.08
CA THR A 135 -8.43 -14.61 4.50
C THR A 135 -9.38 -13.48 4.84
N LEU A 136 -9.42 -12.41 4.02
CA LEU A 136 -10.37 -11.32 4.25
C LEU A 136 -11.82 -11.81 4.12
N ALA A 137 -12.12 -12.68 3.14
CA ALA A 137 -13.45 -13.25 3.00
C ALA A 137 -13.84 -14.13 4.21
N SER A 138 -12.94 -14.99 4.71
CA SER A 138 -13.20 -15.83 5.89
C SER A 138 -13.38 -15.02 7.17
N LEU A 139 -12.73 -13.85 7.26
CA LEU A 139 -12.91 -12.86 8.33
C LEU A 139 -14.16 -11.96 8.13
N GLY A 140 -15.02 -12.28 7.15
CA GLY A 140 -16.30 -11.61 6.93
C GLY A 140 -16.21 -10.27 6.20
N TYR A 141 -15.14 -10.01 5.44
CA TYR A 141 -15.06 -8.84 4.57
C TYR A 141 -15.62 -9.15 3.18
N PRO A 142 -16.38 -8.23 2.55
CA PRO A 142 -16.75 -8.37 1.16
C PRO A 142 -15.51 -8.16 0.28
N VAL A 143 -15.13 -9.19 -0.49
CA VAL A 143 -13.92 -9.16 -1.32
C VAL A 143 -14.28 -9.26 -2.80
N ARG A 144 -13.72 -8.36 -3.61
CA ARG A 144 -13.73 -8.45 -5.07
C ARG A 144 -12.31 -8.28 -5.59
N GLN A 145 -11.70 -9.36 -6.07
CA GLN A 145 -10.40 -9.31 -6.72
C GLN A 145 -10.56 -8.91 -8.19
N THR A 146 -9.78 -7.95 -8.65
CA THR A 146 -9.76 -7.50 -10.05
C THR A 146 -8.36 -7.00 -10.43
N ASN A 147 -8.13 -6.79 -11.72
CA ASN A 147 -6.93 -6.13 -12.21
C ASN A 147 -6.92 -4.67 -11.77
N TYR A 148 -5.73 -4.07 -11.73
CA TYR A 148 -5.57 -2.67 -11.34
C TYR A 148 -6.34 -1.74 -12.29
N ASP A 149 -7.18 -0.88 -11.71
CA ASP A 149 -7.90 0.19 -12.39
C ASP A 149 -7.83 1.44 -11.51
N GLY A 150 -7.10 2.47 -11.96
CA GLY A 150 -6.89 3.71 -11.22
C GLY A 150 -8.19 4.49 -10.97
N ASN A 151 -9.19 4.39 -11.84
CA ASN A 151 -10.48 5.05 -11.63
C ASN A 151 -11.25 4.35 -10.51
N LEU A 152 -11.31 3.02 -10.55
CA LEU A 152 -11.93 2.23 -9.49
C LEU A 152 -11.26 2.48 -8.13
N VAL A 153 -9.92 2.49 -8.08
CA VAL A 153 -9.18 2.80 -6.86
C VAL A 153 -9.55 4.19 -6.35
N THR A 154 -9.51 5.20 -7.21
CA THR A 154 -9.88 6.58 -6.84
C THR A 154 -11.31 6.64 -6.26
N ASP A 155 -12.27 5.95 -6.88
CA ASP A 155 -13.66 5.95 -6.44
C ASP A 155 -13.90 5.18 -5.14
N LEU A 156 -13.11 4.13 -4.85
CA LEU A 156 -13.11 3.45 -3.56
C LEU A 156 -12.56 4.37 -2.46
N ILE A 157 -11.43 5.03 -2.72
CA ILE A 157 -10.78 5.91 -1.75
C ILE A 157 -11.63 7.15 -1.45
N LYS A 158 -12.32 7.71 -2.46
CA LYS A 158 -13.32 8.77 -2.25
C LYS A 158 -14.42 8.37 -1.25
N ARG A 159 -14.83 7.10 -1.29
CA ARG A 159 -15.83 6.50 -0.39
C ARG A 159 -15.24 5.94 0.91
N ASN A 160 -14.00 6.32 1.25
CA ASN A 160 -13.29 5.86 2.44
C ASN A 160 -13.08 4.33 2.48
N HIS A 161 -12.85 3.70 1.32
CA HIS A 161 -12.47 2.30 1.25
C HIS A 161 -11.01 2.18 0.81
N PRO A 162 -10.07 1.89 1.73
CA PRO A 162 -8.69 1.58 1.33
C PRO A 162 -8.65 0.32 0.46
N VAL A 163 -7.67 0.23 -0.42
CA VAL A 163 -7.54 -0.84 -1.40
C VAL A 163 -6.27 -1.64 -1.13
N TYR A 164 -6.43 -2.93 -0.87
CA TYR A 164 -5.31 -3.88 -0.88
C TYR A 164 -4.83 -4.11 -2.32
N ILE A 165 -3.52 -4.00 -2.53
CA ILE A 165 -2.89 -4.24 -3.82
C ILE A 165 -1.59 -5.01 -3.66
N ARG A 166 -1.22 -5.76 -4.70
CA ARG A 166 0.08 -6.39 -4.84
C ARG A 166 0.69 -5.99 -6.17
N GLY A 167 2.00 -5.72 -6.16
CA GLY A 167 2.80 -5.49 -7.36
C GLY A 167 4.03 -6.38 -7.38
N ARG A 168 4.68 -6.43 -8.54
CA ARG A 168 5.94 -7.14 -8.73
C ARG A 168 6.77 -6.37 -9.74
N ALA A 169 8.04 -6.12 -9.42
CA ALA A 169 8.97 -5.57 -10.39
C ALA A 169 9.47 -6.68 -11.32
N ILE A 170 9.42 -6.43 -12.62
CA ILE A 170 10.05 -7.26 -13.64
C ILE A 170 11.19 -6.43 -14.19
N GLU A 171 12.43 -6.91 -14.06
CA GLU A 171 13.58 -6.30 -14.71
C GLU A 171 13.99 -7.15 -15.92
N LYS A 172 14.32 -6.48 -17.02
CA LYS A 172 14.90 -7.15 -18.20
C LYS A 172 16.39 -7.33 -17.92
N SER A 173 16.85 -8.57 -17.78
CA SER A 173 18.27 -8.86 -17.80
C SER A 173 18.74 -8.95 -19.25
N HIS A 174 19.97 -8.51 -19.51
CA HIS A 174 20.56 -8.37 -20.83
C HIS A 174 20.51 -9.67 -21.66
N ASN A 175 20.33 -9.50 -22.98
CA ASN A 175 20.43 -10.56 -23.99
C ASN A 175 21.73 -11.37 -23.80
N PHE A 176 21.63 -12.63 -23.43
CA PHE A 176 22.72 -13.59 -23.63
C PHE A 176 22.35 -14.46 -24.84
N LEU A 177 23.14 -14.37 -25.92
CA LEU A 177 22.94 -15.13 -27.16
C LEU A 177 21.54 -14.96 -27.82
N GLY A 178 20.97 -13.75 -27.80
CA GLY A 178 19.70 -13.46 -28.48
C GLY A 178 18.42 -13.90 -27.75
N PHE A 179 18.53 -14.42 -26.53
CA PHE A 179 17.40 -14.71 -25.66
C PHE A 179 17.26 -13.63 -24.58
N ASN A 180 16.06 -13.04 -24.47
CA ASN A 180 15.72 -12.15 -23.37
C ASN A 180 15.55 -13.00 -22.09
N ILE A 181 16.41 -12.80 -21.09
CA ILE A 181 16.27 -13.42 -19.78
C ILE A 181 15.57 -12.41 -18.87
N TYR A 182 14.41 -12.78 -18.33
CA TYR A 182 13.65 -11.92 -17.42
C TYR A 182 13.96 -12.30 -15.97
N ASN A 183 14.51 -11.36 -15.20
CA ASN A 183 14.64 -11.53 -13.77
C ASN A 183 13.41 -10.91 -13.10
N THR A 184 12.66 -11.73 -12.38
CA THR A 184 11.49 -11.28 -11.64
C THR A 184 11.90 -11.03 -10.19
N TYR A 185 11.77 -9.78 -9.71
CA TYR A 185 12.07 -9.45 -8.33
C TYR A 185 10.88 -9.75 -7.40
N ASN A 186 11.16 -9.75 -6.09
CA ASN A 186 10.20 -10.03 -5.03
C ASN A 186 8.94 -9.16 -5.17
N GLY A 187 7.78 -9.83 -5.22
CA GLY A 187 6.50 -9.13 -5.20
C GLY A 187 6.26 -8.50 -3.83
N HIS A 188 5.54 -7.38 -3.79
CA HIS A 188 5.22 -6.66 -2.56
C HIS A 188 3.72 -6.39 -2.49
N ALA A 189 3.18 -6.32 -1.27
CA ALA A 189 1.77 -6.03 -1.01
C ALA A 189 1.65 -4.85 -0.05
N TRP A 190 0.71 -3.95 -0.32
CA TRP A 190 0.50 -2.73 0.46
C TRP A 190 -0.95 -2.26 0.33
N LEU A 191 -1.29 -1.18 1.04
CA LEU A 191 -2.59 -0.53 0.97
C LEU A 191 -2.46 0.81 0.24
N ILE A 192 -3.35 1.05 -0.72
CA ILE A 192 -3.62 2.39 -1.24
C ILE A 192 -4.72 2.96 -0.37
N ASP A 193 -4.49 4.12 0.23
CA ASP A 193 -5.38 4.68 1.22
C ASP A 193 -5.52 6.22 1.12
N GLY A 194 -4.94 6.82 0.09
CA GLY A 194 -5.09 8.24 -0.23
C GLY A 194 -4.71 8.55 -1.68
N TYR A 195 -4.91 9.79 -2.12
CA TYR A 195 -4.42 10.25 -3.42
C TYR A 195 -4.28 11.77 -3.48
N VAL A 196 -3.42 12.23 -4.40
CA VAL A 196 -3.21 13.63 -4.74
C VAL A 196 -3.59 13.85 -6.20
N VAL A 197 -4.41 14.86 -6.47
CA VAL A 197 -4.69 15.35 -7.82
C VAL A 197 -3.80 16.54 -8.08
N MET A 198 -3.04 16.47 -9.15
CA MET A 198 -2.20 17.56 -9.65
C MET A 198 -2.73 18.04 -11.00
N GLU A 199 -2.68 19.35 -11.21
CA GLU A 199 -3.09 20.04 -12.43
C GLU A 199 -1.94 20.89 -12.97
N ARG A 200 -1.82 20.98 -14.30
CA ARG A 200 -0.96 21.95 -14.97
C ARG A 200 -1.60 22.45 -16.26
N ASN A 201 -1.28 23.68 -16.63
CA ASN A 201 -1.64 24.22 -17.93
C ASN A 201 -0.69 23.70 -19.01
N ALA A 202 -1.25 23.36 -20.16
CA ALA A 202 -0.51 23.04 -21.38
C ALA A 202 -0.99 23.97 -22.50
N THR A 203 -0.09 24.81 -22.99
CA THR A 203 -0.36 25.78 -24.05
C THR A 203 0.36 25.33 -25.31
N THR A 204 -0.40 25.05 -26.37
CA THR A 204 0.14 24.62 -27.67
C THR A 204 0.13 25.78 -28.65
N TYR A 205 1.29 26.02 -29.28
CA TYR A 205 1.54 27.03 -30.29
C TYR A 205 1.64 26.33 -31.65
N SER A 206 0.79 26.73 -32.60
CA SER A 206 0.79 26.16 -33.96
C SER A 206 1.10 27.24 -34.99
N VAL A 207 2.06 26.97 -35.88
CA VAL A 207 2.46 27.90 -36.95
C VAL A 207 1.42 27.85 -38.08
N VAL A 208 0.66 28.93 -38.26
CA VAL A 208 -0.34 29.07 -39.32
C VAL A 208 0.19 30.03 -40.39
N SER A 209 1.11 29.54 -41.23
CA SER A 209 1.70 30.22 -42.40
C SER A 209 2.61 31.44 -42.13
N CYS A 210 3.35 31.84 -43.17
CA CYS A 210 4.53 32.70 -43.12
C CYS A 210 4.32 34.18 -42.70
N GLU A 211 3.10 34.60 -42.31
CA GLU A 211 2.79 35.98 -41.90
C GLU A 211 2.14 36.10 -40.50
N GLU A 212 2.29 35.07 -39.66
CA GLU A 212 2.06 35.09 -38.19
C GLU A 212 0.63 35.43 -37.69
N ILE A 213 -0.13 34.37 -37.37
CA ILE A 213 -0.79 34.27 -36.06
C ILE A 213 -0.51 32.86 -35.54
N ASP A 214 0.22 32.75 -34.42
CA ASP A 214 0.28 31.50 -33.66
C ASP A 214 -1.12 31.16 -33.16
N ALA A 215 -1.72 30.09 -33.65
CA ALA A 215 -2.96 29.59 -33.07
C ALA A 215 -2.63 29.01 -31.69
N ILE A 216 -3.06 29.71 -30.64
CA ILE A 216 -2.85 29.32 -29.24
C ILE A 216 -4.06 28.52 -28.77
N THR A 217 -3.82 27.29 -28.32
CA THR A 217 -4.80 26.52 -27.55
C THR A 217 -4.27 26.23 -26.16
N SER A 218 -5.08 26.50 -25.14
CA SER A 218 -4.75 26.17 -23.75
C SER A 218 -5.64 25.03 -23.27
N SER A 219 -5.04 24.07 -22.58
CA SER A 219 -5.73 22.93 -21.99
C SER A 219 -5.19 22.63 -20.59
N GLU A 220 -6.06 22.15 -19.71
CA GLU A 220 -5.65 21.63 -18.41
C GLU A 220 -5.29 20.14 -18.52
N ARG A 221 -4.15 19.76 -17.95
CA ARG A 221 -3.74 18.36 -17.80
C ARG A 221 -3.87 17.97 -16.33
N LYS A 222 -4.51 16.84 -16.07
CA LYS A 222 -4.69 16.26 -14.73
C LYS A 222 -3.85 15.00 -14.57
N LYS A 223 -3.25 14.82 -13.39
CA LYS A 223 -2.55 13.60 -12.99
C LYS A 223 -2.92 13.23 -11.56
N ILE A 224 -3.12 11.94 -11.30
CA ILE A 224 -3.43 11.40 -9.97
C ILE A 224 -2.23 10.59 -9.49
N PHE A 225 -1.81 10.84 -8.26
CA PHE A 225 -0.80 10.06 -7.54
C PHE A 225 -1.44 9.40 -6.33
N PHE A 226 -1.24 8.10 -6.16
CA PHE A 226 -1.77 7.38 -5.01
C PHE A 226 -0.83 7.49 -3.82
N ILE A 227 -1.41 7.68 -2.64
CA ILE A 227 -0.71 7.60 -1.36
C ILE A 227 -0.89 6.19 -0.84
N THR A 228 0.19 5.63 -0.30
CA THR A 228 0.27 4.25 0.15
C THR A 228 0.89 4.17 1.52
N THR A 229 0.31 3.40 2.41
CA THR A 229 0.99 2.94 3.62
C THR A 229 1.83 1.71 3.26
N ILE A 230 3.15 1.90 3.21
CA ILE A 230 4.11 0.83 2.92
C ILE A 230 4.67 0.32 4.24
N SER A 231 4.60 -1.00 4.44
CA SER A 231 5.43 -1.67 5.44
C SER A 231 6.80 -1.92 4.83
N VAL A 232 7.82 -1.20 5.30
CA VAL A 232 9.21 -1.46 4.92
C VAL A 232 9.67 -2.71 5.65
#